data_AF-A0A2N1RA33-F1
#
_entry.id   AF-A0A2N1RA33-F1
#
_cell.length_a   1.000
_cell.length_b   1.000
_cell.length_c   1.000
_cell.angle_alpha   90.00
_cell.angle_beta   90.00
_cell.angle_gamma   90.00
#
_symmetry.space_group_name_H-M   'P 1'
#
loop_
_entity.id
_entity.type
_entity.pdbx_description
1 polymer ?
#
loop_
_entity_poly.entity_id
_entity_poly.type
_entity_poly.pdbx_seq_one_letter_code
_entity_poly.pdbx_strand_id
1 'polypeptide(L)'
;MITIRDTIANRIPGEGVRVSGYTWVDAREITRDDITSLEEDYRISAEFLADVMDLDEQARIEKEDEYVALIVRLPAFADDSHGINQYCVPLGIVMFKDTIITICQSDSGILEDFA
;
A
#
# COMPACT_ATOMS: atom_id res chain seq x y z
N MET A 1 -8.29 2.34 -7.75
CA MET A 1 -8.39 0.97 -8.30
C MET A 1 -7.68 -0.03 -7.41
N ILE A 2 -8.39 -1.08 -6.98
CA ILE A 2 -7.84 -2.21 -6.23
C ILE A 2 -7.48 -3.35 -7.18
N THR A 3 -6.24 -3.85 -7.07
CA THR A 3 -5.74 -5.03 -7.78
C THR A 3 -5.38 -6.13 -6.78
N ILE A 4 -5.86 -7.35 -7.01
CA ILE A 4 -5.54 -8.50 -6.16
C ILE A 4 -4.52 -9.38 -6.87
N ARG A 5 -3.38 -9.62 -6.22
CA ARG A 5 -2.30 -10.50 -6.67
C ARG A 5 -2.21 -11.69 -5.72
N ASP A 6 -2.81 -12.80 -6.13
CA ASP A 6 -2.71 -14.06 -5.41
C ASP A 6 -1.38 -14.76 -5.71
N THR A 7 -0.94 -15.61 -4.78
CA THR A 7 0.20 -16.52 -5.00
C THR A 7 1.52 -15.80 -5.28
N ILE A 8 1.91 -14.88 -4.39
CA ILE A 8 3.20 -14.19 -4.48
C ILE A 8 4.33 -15.23 -4.56
N ALA A 9 5.11 -15.18 -5.64
CA ALA A 9 6.18 -16.12 -5.87
C ALA A 9 7.27 -15.93 -4.82
N ASN A 10 7.45 -16.92 -3.95
CA ASN A 10 8.53 -16.87 -2.97
C ASN A 10 9.84 -17.21 -3.70
N ARG A 11 10.66 -16.19 -3.95
CA ARG A 11 11.99 -16.35 -4.54
C ARG A 11 13.04 -16.21 -3.44
N ILE A 12 13.36 -17.33 -2.80
CA ILE A 12 14.53 -17.43 -1.94
C ILE A 12 15.72 -17.80 -2.84
N PRO A 13 16.80 -17.00 -2.91
CA PRO A 13 17.97 -17.32 -3.71
C PRO A 13 18.53 -18.69 -3.34
N GLY A 14 18.62 -19.60 -4.32
CA GLY A 14 19.09 -20.98 -4.11
C GLY A 14 18.01 -22.03 -3.84
N GLU A 15 16.73 -21.64 -3.68
CA GLU A 15 15.59 -22.56 -3.68
C GLU A 15 14.76 -22.46 -4.97
N GLY A 16 13.98 -23.51 -5.25
CA GLY A 16 12.98 -23.49 -6.31
C GLY A 16 11.84 -22.53 -5.96
N VAL A 17 11.21 -21.92 -6.98
CA VAL A 17 10.06 -21.02 -6.78
C VAL A 17 8.96 -21.80 -6.06
N ARG A 18 8.62 -21.37 -4.85
CA ARG A 18 7.47 -21.90 -4.11
C ARG A 18 6.31 -20.95 -4.25
N VAL A 19 5.17 -21.49 -4.68
CA VAL A 19 3.89 -20.80 -4.62
C VAL A 19 3.52 -20.66 -3.15
N SER A 20 3.55 -19.45 -2.64
CA SER A 20 3.12 -19.17 -1.27
C SER A 20 1.62 -18.89 -1.24
N GLY A 21 0.96 -19.19 -0.12
CA GLY A 21 -0.46 -18.85 0.08
C GLY A 21 -0.69 -17.38 0.46
N TYR A 22 0.27 -16.49 0.17
CA TYR A 22 0.17 -15.07 0.48
C TYR A 22 -0.55 -14.32 -0.64
N THR A 23 -1.44 -13.42 -0.24
CA THR A 23 -2.14 -12.50 -1.14
C THR A 23 -1.64 -11.08 -0.93
N TRP A 24 -1.41 -10.36 -2.03
CA TRP A 24 -1.14 -8.93 -2.00
C TRP A 24 -2.30 -8.19 -2.66
N VAL A 25 -2.89 -7.27 -1.91
CA VAL A 25 -3.91 -6.33 -2.38
C VAL A 25 -3.25 -4.98 -2.59
N ASP A 26 -3.38 -4.42 -3.78
CA ASP A 26 -2.73 -3.18 -4.19
C ASP A 26 -3.77 -2.16 -4.63
N ALA A 27 -4.00 -1.18 -3.77
CA ALA A 27 -4.96 -0.11 -3.94
C ALA A 27 -4.23 1.19 -4.30
N ARG A 28 -4.33 1.60 -5.57
CA ARG A 28 -3.73 2.85 -6.08
C ARG A 28 -4.80 3.73 -6.69
N GLU A 29 -4.60 5.04 -6.68
CA GLU A 29 -5.58 6.01 -7.21
C GLU A 29 -6.99 5.68 -6.68
N ILE A 30 -7.10 5.56 -5.36
CA ILE A 30 -8.28 5.01 -4.71
C ILE A 30 -9.48 5.96 -4.85
N THR A 31 -10.63 5.38 -5.20
CA THR A 31 -11.91 6.07 -5.25
C THR A 31 -12.62 5.98 -3.90
N ARG A 32 -13.74 6.70 -3.75
CA ARG A 32 -14.57 6.57 -2.53
C ARG A 32 -15.11 5.16 -2.35
N ASP A 33 -15.47 4.50 -3.44
CA ASP A 33 -15.96 3.12 -3.41
C ASP A 33 -14.84 2.16 -2.98
N ASP A 34 -13.60 2.37 -3.46
CA ASP A 34 -12.43 1.59 -3.03
C ASP A 34 -12.18 1.76 -1.52
N ILE A 35 -12.30 2.98 -0.98
CA ILE A 35 -12.18 3.26 0.46
C ILE A 35 -13.24 2.47 1.24
N THR A 36 -14.50 2.50 0.80
CA THR A 36 -15.57 1.73 1.44
C THR A 36 -15.28 0.23 1.41
N SER A 37 -14.78 -0.33 0.30
CA SER A 37 -14.36 -1.73 0.26
C SER A 37 -13.20 -2.04 1.23
N LEU A 38 -12.23 -1.15 1.37
CA LEU A 38 -11.12 -1.31 2.33
C LEU A 38 -11.61 -1.31 3.79
N GLU A 39 -12.61 -0.49 4.12
CA GLU A 39 -13.24 -0.46 5.44
C GLU A 39 -14.09 -1.70 5.69
N GLU A 40 -14.97 -2.08 4.76
CA GLU A 40 -15.96 -3.14 4.97
C GLU A 40 -15.37 -4.54 4.84
N ASP A 41 -14.56 -4.78 3.82
CA ASP A 41 -14.06 -6.13 3.51
C ASP A 41 -12.81 -6.48 4.33
N TYR A 42 -11.96 -5.49 4.60
CA TYR A 42 -10.68 -5.68 5.29
C TYR A 42 -10.65 -5.10 6.71
N ARG A 43 -11.71 -4.40 7.15
CA ARG A 43 -11.83 -3.81 8.49
C ARG A 43 -10.69 -2.85 8.84
N ILE A 44 -10.15 -2.18 7.83
CA ILE A 44 -9.17 -1.12 8.04
C ILE A 44 -9.92 0.09 8.61
N SER A 45 -9.36 0.76 9.62
CA SER A 45 -10.04 1.89 10.24
C SER A 45 -10.12 3.08 9.28
N ALA A 46 -11.26 3.78 9.32
CA ALA A 46 -11.44 5.01 8.56
C ALA A 46 -10.41 6.09 8.93
N GLU A 47 -9.94 6.09 10.18
CA GLU A 47 -8.86 6.96 10.67
C GLU A 47 -7.55 6.69 9.92
N PHE A 48 -7.11 5.42 9.87
CA PHE A 48 -5.90 5.05 9.15
C PHE A 48 -5.99 5.37 7.66
N LEU A 49 -7.15 5.12 7.03
CA LEU A 49 -7.37 5.47 5.63
C LEU A 49 -7.32 6.98 5.40
N ALA A 50 -7.87 7.78 6.31
CA ALA A 50 -7.77 9.23 6.24
C ALA A 50 -6.32 9.71 6.35
N ASP A 51 -5.54 9.12 7.25
CA ASP A 51 -4.13 9.47 7.46
C ASP A 51 -3.27 9.10 6.23
N VAL A 52 -3.54 7.98 5.57
CA VAL A 52 -2.88 7.61 4.30
C VAL A 52 -3.20 8.61 3.17
N MET A 53 -4.36 9.27 3.22
CA MET A 53 -4.77 10.28 2.23
C MET A 53 -4.26 11.68 2.56
N ASP A 54 -3.69 11.90 3.75
CA ASP A 54 -3.08 13.17 4.12
C ASP A 54 -1.63 13.26 3.63
N LEU A 55 -1.37 14.13 2.66
CA LEU A 55 -0.04 14.37 2.08
C LEU A 55 1.03 14.79 3.11
N ASP A 56 0.61 15.40 4.22
CA ASP A 56 1.50 15.88 5.26
C ASP A 56 1.77 14.84 6.36
N GLU A 57 1.11 13.67 6.28
CA GLU A 57 1.26 12.59 7.26
C GLU A 57 2.70 12.07 7.36
N GLN A 58 3.06 11.64 8.58
CA GLN A 58 4.39 11.16 8.93
C GLN A 58 4.46 9.65 8.99
N ALA A 59 5.67 9.13 8.69
CA ALA A 59 5.91 7.71 8.73
C ALA A 59 5.84 7.16 10.17
N ARG A 60 5.10 6.07 10.36
CA ARG A 60 4.86 5.47 11.66
C ARG A 60 4.41 4.02 11.54
N ILE A 61 4.43 3.31 12.66
CA ILE A 61 3.96 1.93 12.79
C ILE A 61 2.93 1.88 13.90
N GLU A 62 1.80 1.24 13.62
CA GLU A 62 0.70 1.02 14.53
C GLU A 62 0.40 -0.47 14.61
N LYS A 63 0.09 -0.92 15.82
CA LYS A 63 -0.30 -2.30 16.06
C LYS A 63 -1.76 -2.30 16.50
N GLU A 64 -2.60 -2.87 15.67
CA GLU A 64 -4.00 -3.17 15.97
C GLU A 64 -4.14 -4.62 16.46
N ASP A 65 -5.36 -4.98 16.85
CA ASP A 65 -5.68 -6.34 17.31
C ASP A 65 -5.56 -7.38 16.18
N GLU A 66 -6.02 -7.03 14.97
CA GLU A 66 -6.10 -7.96 13.82
C GLU A 66 -4.94 -7.79 12.82
N TYR A 67 -4.26 -6.64 12.80
CA TYR A 67 -3.21 -6.32 11.83
C TYR A 67 -2.15 -5.37 12.40
N VAL A 68 -1.03 -5.26 11.67
CA VAL A 68 -0.05 -4.18 11.88
C VAL A 68 -0.16 -3.23 10.70
N ALA A 69 -0.28 -1.94 10.98
CA ALA A 69 -0.37 -0.90 9.97
C ALA A 69 0.88 -0.03 9.98
N LEU A 70 1.30 0.42 8.80
CA LEU A 70 2.44 1.29 8.62
C LEU A 70 2.06 2.40 7.67
N ILE A 71 2.55 3.60 7.96
CA ILE A 71 2.63 4.66 6.98
C ILE A 71 4.12 4.84 6.66
N VAL A 72 4.47 4.75 5.38
CA VAL A 72 5.83 5.04 4.89
C VAL A 72 5.76 6.12 3.83
N ARG A 73 6.84 6.91 3.68
CA ARG A 73 6.90 7.96 2.67
C ARG A 73 7.54 7.41 1.40
N LEU A 74 6.77 7.29 0.33
CA LEU A 74 7.26 6.92 -0.99
C LEU A 74 7.66 8.17 -1.79
N PRO A 75 8.85 8.19 -2.40
CA PRO A 75 9.19 9.19 -3.40
C PRO A 75 8.18 9.21 -4.54
N ALA A 76 7.76 10.41 -4.93
CA ALA A 76 6.87 10.67 -6.07
C ALA A 76 7.45 11.81 -6.91
N PHE A 77 7.14 11.79 -8.21
CA PHE A 77 7.57 12.82 -9.15
C PHE A 77 6.42 13.76 -9.46
N ALA A 78 6.70 15.06 -9.47
CA ALA A 78 5.75 16.06 -9.96
C ALA A 78 5.93 16.21 -11.47
N ASP A 79 4.82 16.35 -12.19
CA ASP A 79 4.82 16.60 -13.64
C ASP A 79 5.34 18.01 -14.01
N ASP A 80 5.58 18.89 -13.04
CA ASP A 80 5.99 20.27 -13.28
C ASP A 80 7.51 20.43 -13.42
N SER A 81 7.90 21.29 -14.37
CA SER A 81 9.28 21.52 -14.80
C SER A 81 9.97 22.70 -14.11
N HIS A 82 9.46 23.22 -12.98
CA HIS A 82 9.81 24.57 -12.52
C HIS A 82 10.35 24.74 -11.10
N GLY A 83 10.64 23.68 -10.35
CA GLY A 83 11.55 23.89 -9.21
C GLY A 83 11.72 22.78 -8.19
N ILE A 84 10.74 21.88 -8.03
CA ILE A 84 10.85 20.73 -7.11
C ILE A 84 10.20 19.51 -7.76
N ASN A 85 10.99 18.70 -8.45
CA ASN A 85 10.50 17.54 -9.20
C ASN A 85 10.26 16.30 -8.32
N GLN A 86 10.45 16.40 -7.01
CA GLN A 86 10.41 15.26 -6.10
C GLN A 86 9.74 15.66 -4.79
N TYR A 87 8.66 14.96 -4.47
CA TYR A 87 7.99 15.02 -3.17
C TYR A 87 7.83 13.59 -2.64
N CYS A 88 7.23 13.45 -1.46
CA CYS A 88 6.92 12.13 -0.92
C CYS A 88 5.45 12.02 -0.54
N VAL A 89 4.79 10.98 -1.04
CA VAL A 89 3.42 10.63 -0.69
C VAL A 89 3.39 9.56 0.39
N PRO A 90 2.36 9.52 1.25
CA PRO A 90 2.14 8.39 2.14
C PRO A 90 1.79 7.13 1.35
N LEU A 91 2.35 6.01 1.78
CA LEU A 91 1.94 4.66 1.45
C LEU A 91 1.48 3.99 2.75
N GLY A 92 0.20 3.65 2.80
CA GLY A 92 -0.35 2.76 3.80
C GLY A 92 0.03 1.32 3.49
N ILE A 93 0.58 0.62 4.47
CA ILE A 93 0.83 -0.83 4.40
C ILE A 93 0.10 -1.48 5.57
N VAL A 94 -0.86 -2.34 5.27
CA VAL A 94 -1.59 -3.13 6.28
C VAL A 94 -1.17 -4.58 6.14
N MET A 95 -0.65 -5.15 7.22
CA MET A 95 -0.16 -6.52 7.28
C MET A 95 -1.05 -7.37 8.17
N PHE A 96 -1.76 -8.30 7.54
CA PHE A 96 -2.43 -9.42 8.18
C PHE A 96 -1.52 -10.65 8.19
N LYS A 97 -2.01 -11.77 8.72
CA LYS A 97 -1.24 -13.02 8.83
C LYS A 97 -0.73 -13.55 7.49
N ASP A 98 -1.58 -13.49 6.45
CA ASP A 98 -1.34 -14.05 5.12
C ASP A 98 -1.64 -13.06 3.98
N THR A 99 -1.99 -11.82 4.32
CA THR A 99 -2.38 -10.79 3.36
C THR A 99 -1.62 -9.50 3.66
N ILE A 100 -1.07 -8.88 2.61
CA ILE A 100 -0.52 -7.52 2.68
C ILE A 100 -1.38 -6.64 1.80
N ILE A 101 -1.72 -5.44 2.29
CA ILE A 101 -2.48 -4.44 1.55
C ILE A 101 -1.65 -3.18 1.45
N THR A 102 -1.39 -2.71 0.22
CA THR A 102 -0.77 -1.42 -0.05
C THR A 102 -1.83 -0.43 -0.50
N ILE A 103 -1.81 0.78 0.07
CA ILE A 103 -2.81 1.81 -0.17
C ILE A 103 -2.07 3.12 -0.48
N CYS A 104 -2.27 3.66 -1.68
CA CYS A 104 -1.66 4.91 -2.08
C CYS A 104 -2.64 5.76 -2.89
N GLN A 105 -2.64 7.07 -2.64
CA GLN A 105 -3.51 8.02 -3.34
C GLN A 105 -3.11 8.24 -4.80
N SER A 106 -1.84 7.98 -5.15
CA SER A 106 -1.29 8.14 -6.49
C SER A 106 -0.72 6.82 -6.99
N ASP A 107 -0.43 6.75 -8.29
CA ASP A 107 0.48 5.70 -8.76
C ASP A 107 1.91 5.95 -8.27
N SER A 108 2.75 4.92 -8.32
CA SER A 108 4.14 4.99 -7.92
C SER A 108 4.96 4.01 -8.73
N GLY A 109 6.01 4.51 -9.40
CA GLY A 109 6.95 3.65 -10.13
C GLY A 109 7.59 2.57 -9.24
N ILE A 110 7.70 2.82 -7.92
CA ILE A 110 8.18 1.81 -6.97
C ILE A 110 7.16 0.67 -6.83
N LEU A 111 5.88 0.99 -6.69
CA LEU A 111 4.84 -0.03 -6.60
C LEU A 111 4.67 -0.76 -7.94
N GLU A 112 4.85 -0.07 -9.07
CA GLU A 112 4.91 -0.70 -10.40
C GLU A 112 6.04 -1.73 -10.50
N ASP A 113 7.24 -1.41 -10.02
CA ASP A 113 8.38 -2.34 -10.04
C ASP A 113 8.16 -3.61 -9.20
N PHE A 114 7.30 -3.54 -8.18
CA PHE A 114 6.94 -4.70 -7.35
C PHE A 114 5.82 -5.57 -7.93
N ALA A 115 4.99 -5.02 -8.83
CA ALA A 115 3.80 -5.65 -9.39
C ALA A 115 4.09 -6.81 -10.36
#